data_AF-A0A2G6MPJ5-F1
#
_entry.id   AF-A0A2G6MPJ5-F1
#
_cell.length_a   1.000
_cell.length_b   1.000
_cell.length_c   1.000
_cell.angle_alpha   90.00
_cell.angle_beta   90.00
_cell.angle_gamma   90.00
#
_symmetry.space_group_name_H-M   'P 1'
#
loop_
_entity.id
_entity.type
_entity.pdbx_description
1 polymer ?
#
loop_
_entity_poly.entity_id
_entity_poly.type
_entity_poly.pdbx_seq_one_letter_code
_entity_poly.pdbx_strand_id
1 'polypeptide(L)'
;MKSKYILRLSILWPLILFCTAGLAMAQNEPDDLFTLGEIIVKASADETEIAITNTITAQEIRELGAVDAAEAIRYVPGVYLNRTSKGELNINMQGFEQKNIL
;
A
#
# COMPACT_ATOMS: atom_id res chain seq x y z
N MET A 1 -56.38 -48.27 41.01
CA MET A 1 -56.09 -46.86 40.64
C MET A 1 -55.17 -46.67 39.42
N LYS A 2 -54.70 -47.71 38.70
CA LYS A 2 -53.71 -47.58 37.61
C LYS A 2 -54.29 -47.33 36.19
N SER A 3 -55.59 -47.59 35.98
CA SER A 3 -56.22 -47.53 34.63
C SER A 3 -56.41 -46.11 34.08
N LYS A 4 -56.65 -45.11 34.95
CA LYS A 4 -56.93 -43.73 34.51
C LYS A 4 -55.68 -43.00 33.97
N TYR A 5 -54.47 -43.43 34.36
CA TYR A 5 -53.21 -42.83 33.90
C TYR A 5 -52.79 -43.36 32.52
N ILE A 6 -53.08 -44.64 32.23
CA ILE A 6 -52.77 -45.27 30.94
C ILE A 6 -53.64 -44.66 29.82
N LEU A 7 -54.92 -44.40 30.11
CA LEU A 7 -55.83 -43.74 29.16
C LEU A 7 -55.41 -42.28 28.87
N ARG A 8 -54.90 -41.55 29.87
CA ARG A 8 -54.39 -40.18 29.69
C ARG A 8 -53.06 -40.12 28.94
N LEU A 9 -52.22 -41.14 29.09
CA LEU A 9 -50.93 -41.23 28.39
C LEU A 9 -51.09 -41.53 26.89
N SER A 10 -52.12 -42.32 26.52
CA SER A 10 -52.40 -42.66 25.12
C SER A 10 -52.92 -41.47 24.29
N ILE A 11 -53.60 -40.50 24.92
CA ILE A 11 -54.10 -39.28 24.26
C ILE A 11 -52.99 -38.22 24.08
N LEU A 12 -51.96 -38.27 24.93
CA LEU A 12 -50.84 -37.31 24.91
C LEU A 12 -49.80 -37.65 23.84
N TRP A 13 -49.67 -38.92 23.47
CA TRP A 13 -48.78 -39.41 22.42
C TRP A 13 -49.08 -38.84 21.01
N PRO A 14 -50.33 -38.84 20.51
CA PRO A 14 -50.64 -38.25 19.20
C PRO A 14 -50.53 -36.72 19.19
N LEU A 15 -50.71 -36.05 20.33
CA LEU A 15 -50.59 -34.59 20.44
C LEU A 15 -49.12 -34.11 20.34
N ILE A 16 -48.19 -34.89 20.91
CA ILE A 16 -46.74 -34.62 20.78
C ILE A 16 -46.25 -34.89 19.36
N LEU A 17 -46.81 -35.90 18.68
CA LEU A 17 -46.47 -36.21 17.28
C LEU A 17 -46.95 -35.13 16.28
N PHE A 18 -48.02 -34.40 16.61
CA PHE A 18 -48.56 -33.34 15.76
C PHE A 18 -47.80 -32.01 15.92
N CYS A 19 -47.18 -31.77 17.09
CA CYS A 19 -46.38 -30.56 17.35
C CYS A 19 -45.00 -30.57 16.66
N THR A 20 -44.43 -31.73 16.33
CA THR A 20 -43.10 -31.79 15.70
C THR A 20 -43.14 -31.62 14.18
N ALA A 21 -44.32 -31.72 13.54
CA ALA A 21 -44.48 -31.51 12.11
C ALA A 21 -44.29 -30.04 11.67
N GLY A 22 -44.50 -29.08 12.58
CA GLY A 22 -44.34 -27.64 12.30
C GLY A 22 -42.90 -27.14 12.25
N LEU A 23 -41.93 -27.89 12.82
CA LEU A 23 -40.51 -27.51 12.82
C LEU A 23 -39.77 -27.89 11.53
N ALA A 24 -40.36 -28.73 10.68
CA ALA A 24 -39.72 -29.18 9.44
C ALA A 24 -39.87 -28.19 8.27
N MET A 25 -40.71 -27.15 8.40
CA MET A 25 -41.02 -26.18 7.34
C MET A 25 -40.35 -24.83 7.61
N ALA A 26 -39.05 -24.84 7.90
CA ALA A 26 -38.21 -23.65 7.90
C ALA A 26 -36.98 -23.91 7.02
N GLN A 27 -37.21 -24.12 5.72
CA GLN A 27 -36.15 -23.98 4.72
C GLN A 27 -35.96 -22.48 4.50
N ASN A 28 -34.98 -21.88 5.18
CA ASN A 28 -34.38 -20.66 4.70
C ASN A 28 -33.63 -21.04 3.42
N GLU A 29 -34.12 -20.60 2.27
CA GLU A 29 -33.31 -20.56 1.05
C GLU A 29 -32.04 -19.79 1.38
N PRO A 30 -30.84 -20.31 1.03
CA PRO A 30 -29.65 -19.49 1.14
C PRO A 30 -29.81 -18.37 0.12
N ASP A 31 -30.06 -17.15 0.61
CA ASP A 31 -29.81 -15.94 -0.17
C ASP A 31 -28.42 -16.11 -0.78
N ASP A 32 -28.37 -16.17 -2.10
CA ASP A 32 -27.16 -16.29 -2.89
C ASP A 32 -26.38 -14.98 -2.71
N LEU A 33 -25.66 -14.90 -1.59
CA LEU A 33 -24.83 -13.79 -1.18
C LEU A 33 -23.67 -13.74 -2.16
N PHE A 34 -23.84 -12.98 -3.24
CA PHE A 34 -22.74 -12.53 -4.07
C PHE A 34 -21.77 -11.73 -3.19
N THR A 35 -20.76 -12.43 -2.66
CA THR A 35 -19.62 -11.78 -2.01
C THR A 35 -18.87 -11.08 -3.12
N LEU A 36 -19.05 -9.76 -3.25
CA LEU A 36 -18.21 -8.94 -4.09
C LEU A 36 -16.78 -9.14 -3.59
N GLY A 37 -15.97 -9.83 -4.39
CA GLY A 37 -14.55 -9.99 -4.11
C GLY A 37 -13.95 -8.60 -3.96
N GLU A 38 -13.49 -8.27 -2.76
CA GLU A 38 -12.77 -7.04 -2.49
C GLU A 38 -11.50 -7.04 -3.36
N ILE A 39 -11.46 -6.17 -4.36
CA ILE A 39 -10.24 -5.92 -5.13
C ILE A 39 -9.41 -4.93 -4.32
N ILE A 40 -8.52 -5.43 -3.48
CA ILE A 40 -7.48 -4.60 -2.85
C ILE A 40 -6.45 -4.27 -3.94
N VAL A 41 -6.62 -3.12 -4.59
CA VAL A 41 -5.58 -2.54 -5.45
C VAL A 41 -4.48 -2.01 -4.53
N LYS A 42 -3.48 -2.83 -4.26
CA LYS A 42 -2.21 -2.36 -3.67
C LYS A 42 -1.47 -1.59 -4.76
N ALA A 43 -1.68 -0.28 -4.83
CA ALA A 43 -0.74 0.58 -5.52
C ALA A 43 0.58 0.49 -4.75
N SER A 44 1.54 -0.27 -5.30
CA SER A 44 2.93 -0.07 -4.92
C SER A 44 3.25 1.36 -5.36
N ALA A 45 3.53 2.24 -4.42
CA ALA A 45 4.18 3.48 -4.76
C ALA A 45 5.56 3.06 -5.28
N ASP A 46 5.69 2.89 -6.60
CA ASP A 46 6.99 3.01 -7.22
C ASP A 46 7.48 4.38 -6.77
N GLU A 47 8.59 4.36 -6.02
CA GLU A 47 9.31 5.54 -5.60
C GLU A 47 9.73 6.24 -6.88
N THR A 48 8.83 7.06 -7.41
CA THR A 48 9.08 7.86 -8.58
C THR A 48 10.22 8.75 -8.13
N GLU A 49 11.39 8.62 -8.75
CA GLU A 49 12.54 9.44 -8.45
C GLU A 49 12.13 10.90 -8.71
N ILE A 50 11.63 11.58 -7.66
CA ILE A 50 11.21 12.99 -7.74
C ILE A 50 12.44 13.91 -7.70
N ALA A 51 13.63 13.34 -7.78
CA ALA A 51 14.91 14.02 -7.77
C ALA A 51 15.42 14.22 -9.20
N ILE A 52 15.94 15.41 -9.47
CA ILE A 52 16.62 15.69 -10.74
C ILE A 52 18.06 15.19 -10.61
N THR A 53 18.33 14.01 -11.18
CA THR A 53 19.67 13.41 -11.20
C THR A 53 20.37 13.73 -12.52
N ASN A 54 21.48 14.49 -12.45
CA ASN A 54 22.38 14.69 -13.58
C ASN A 54 23.64 13.84 -13.38
N THR A 55 23.88 12.92 -14.31
CA THR A 55 25.11 12.10 -14.32
C THR A 55 26.04 12.64 -15.39
N ILE A 56 27.27 13.00 -14.99
CA ILE A 56 28.35 13.30 -15.94
C ILE A 56 29.31 12.11 -15.97
N THR A 57 29.43 11.50 -17.14
CA THR A 57 30.34 10.39 -17.39
C THR A 57 31.75 10.87 -17.71
N ALA A 58 32.76 10.01 -17.51
CA ALA A 58 34.14 10.34 -17.84
C ALA A 58 34.35 10.68 -19.32
N GLN A 59 33.48 10.20 -20.21
CA GLN A 59 33.51 10.57 -21.62
C GLN A 59 33.03 12.02 -21.83
N GLU A 60 31.90 12.38 -21.22
CA GLU A 60 31.36 13.75 -21.27
C GLU A 60 32.34 14.76 -20.66
N ILE A 61 33.06 14.41 -19.58
CA ILE A 61 34.12 15.26 -19.02
C ILE A 61 35.17 15.61 -20.10
N ARG A 62 35.60 14.63 -20.89
CA ARG A 62 36.59 14.83 -21.97
C ARG A 62 36.02 15.67 -23.12
N GLU A 63 34.75 15.45 -23.46
CA GLU A 63 34.05 16.19 -24.52
C GLU A 63 33.79 17.65 -24.12
N LEU A 64 33.53 17.91 -22.84
CA LEU A 64 33.40 19.25 -22.25
C LEU A 64 34.75 19.97 -22.10
N GLY A 65 35.86 19.27 -22.35
CA GLY A 65 37.23 19.80 -22.21
C GLY A 65 37.68 19.98 -20.76
N ALA A 66 36.98 19.35 -19.81
CA ALA A 66 37.32 19.38 -18.40
C ALA A 66 38.51 18.44 -18.11
N VAL A 67 39.49 18.94 -17.36
CA VAL A 67 40.71 18.16 -17.02
C VAL A 67 40.49 17.29 -15.79
N ASP A 68 39.61 17.72 -14.88
CA ASP A 68 39.31 17.03 -13.63
C ASP A 68 37.82 17.08 -13.26
N ALA A 69 37.43 16.30 -12.26
CA ALA A 69 36.04 16.26 -11.78
C ALA A 69 35.59 17.59 -11.16
N ALA A 70 36.49 18.37 -10.56
CA ALA A 70 36.16 19.67 -9.98
C ALA A 70 35.83 20.71 -11.06
N GLU A 71 36.43 20.56 -12.23
CA GLU A 71 36.16 21.31 -13.44
C GLU A 71 34.88 20.84 -14.12
N ALA A 72 34.64 19.52 -14.18
CA ALA A 72 33.39 18.97 -14.70
C ALA A 72 32.15 19.53 -13.98
N ILE A 73 32.23 19.77 -12.67
CA ILE A 73 31.15 20.35 -11.87
C ILE A 73 30.73 21.75 -12.37
N ARG A 74 31.63 22.52 -13.01
CA ARG A 74 31.29 23.83 -13.61
C ARG A 74 30.29 23.73 -14.77
N TYR A 75 30.23 22.58 -15.41
CA TYR A 75 29.38 22.35 -16.57
C TYR A 75 28.03 21.74 -16.19
N VAL A 76 27.82 21.38 -14.92
CA VAL A 76 26.53 20.87 -14.44
C VAL A 76 25.51 22.02 -14.41
N PRO A 77 24.36 21.90 -15.08
CA PRO A 77 23.33 22.93 -15.05
C PRO A 77 22.79 23.13 -13.63
N GLY A 78 22.69 24.38 -13.19
CA GLY A 78 22.16 24.74 -11.87
C GLY A 78 23.18 24.63 -10.72
N VAL A 79 24.44 24.30 -11.02
CA VAL A 79 25.55 24.32 -10.06
C VAL A 79 26.43 25.54 -10.30
N TYR A 80 26.70 26.29 -9.22
CA TYR A 80 27.56 27.45 -9.22
C TYR A 80 28.71 27.25 -8.23
N LEU A 81 29.89 27.67 -8.64
CA LEU A 81 31.11 27.56 -7.84
C LEU A 81 31.56 28.95 -7.43
N ASN A 82 31.62 29.20 -6.13
CA ASN A 82 32.05 30.46 -5.56
C ASN A 82 33.35 30.26 -4.79
N ARG A 83 34.30 31.18 -4.94
CA ARG A 83 35.52 31.18 -4.13
C ARG A 83 35.28 32.04 -2.89
N THR A 84 35.50 31.48 -1.71
CA THR A 84 35.39 32.22 -0.44
C THR A 84 36.59 33.16 -0.26
N SER A 85 36.51 34.09 0.69
CA SER A 85 37.63 34.99 1.00
C SER A 85 38.89 34.26 1.47
N LYS A 86 38.75 33.00 1.90
CA LYS A 86 39.85 32.13 2.34
C LYS A 86 40.43 31.26 1.21
N GLY A 87 39.95 31.44 -0.03
CA GLY A 87 40.41 30.68 -1.19
C GLY A 87 39.78 29.30 -1.33
N GLU A 88 38.83 28.94 -0.46
CA GLU A 88 38.11 27.67 -0.54
C GLU A 88 37.03 27.72 -1.63
N LEU A 89 36.77 26.58 -2.27
CA LEU A 89 35.74 26.43 -3.28
C LEU A 89 34.42 26.04 -2.59
N ASN A 90 33.39 26.85 -2.74
CA ASN A 90 32.05 26.61 -2.23
C ASN A 90 31.10 26.29 -3.38
N ILE A 91 30.30 25.24 -3.22
CA ILE A 91 29.33 24.78 -4.21
C ILE A 91 27.95 25.31 -3.81
N ASN A 92 27.24 25.90 -4.76
CA ASN A 92 25.84 26.28 -4.63
C ASN A 92 25.04 25.53 -5.70
N MET A 93 23.97 24.84 -5.31
CA MET A 93 23.07 24.14 -6.21
C MET A 93 21.67 24.71 -6.05
N GLN A 94 21.09 25.27 -7.12
CA GLN A 94 19.73 25.82 -7.13
C GLN A 94 19.42 26.83 -5.99
N GLY A 95 20.42 27.59 -5.53
CA GLY A 95 20.26 28.57 -4.45
C GLY A 95 20.55 28.01 -3.05
N PHE A 96 20.83 26.72 -2.91
CA PHE A 96 21.24 26.10 -1.66
C PHE A 96 22.76 26.07 -1.55
N GLU A 97 23.28 26.50 -0.38
CA GLU A 97 24.68 26.33 -0.03
C GLU A 97 25.02 24.85 0.18
N GLN A 98 26.28 24.49 -0.07
CA GLN A 98 26.81 23.12 0.09
C GLN A 98 26.41 22.42 1.40
N LYS A 99 26.31 23.16 2.51
CA LYS A 99 25.92 22.62 3.83
C LYS A 99 24.47 22.11 3.90
N ASN A 100 23.65 22.47 2.91
CA ASN A 100 22.23 22.12 2.82
C ASN A 100 21.95 21.08 1.74
N ILE A 101 22.99 20.50 1.12
CA ILE A 101 22.90 19.42 0.12
C ILE A 101 23.21 18.09 0.84
N LEU A 102 22.34 17.08 0.67
CA LEU A 102 22.44 15.76 1.32
C LEU A 102 23.36 14.80 0.57
#